data_AF-A0A081A8W7-F1
#
_entry.id   AF-A0A081A8W7-F1
#
_cell.length_a   1.000
_cell.length_b   1.000
_cell.length_c   1.000
_cell.angle_alpha   90.00
_cell.angle_beta   90.00
_cell.angle_gamma   90.00
#
_symmetry.space_group_name_H-M   'P 1'
#
loop_
_entity.id
_entity.type
_entity.pdbx_description
1 polymer ?
#
loop_
_entity_poly.entity_id
_entity_poly.type
_entity_poly.pdbx_seq_one_letter_code
_entity_poly.pdbx_strand_id
1 'polypeptide(L)'
;MQKIRSNQAQDGATRQNRSESSSKYERLKDATFPRAIMVLPHVLSLINTMLMSPEEAAIEAARTGQSRWLGDIIHRFEGCGIKEAFLIAAGSGQVVVVADLYTYIDPICEDEVPDTIELVFKAVRRAARGGHSKVIEFLLSDEDDLLFKPNRGALLRKLTPALENAAAEGYLDIVKFMITHGSLKNYKWACMRWGRGDALALAIYHKHDDVVEFLFSVFEDFHWNLKSALIAAVHAEGKDIIKRIYELYPT
;
A
#
# COMPACT_ATOMS: atom_id res chain seq x y z
N MET A 1 -41.79 -64.32 -17.80
CA MET A 1 -40.48 -63.85 -17.31
C MET A 1 -40.64 -62.37 -16.93
N GLN A 2 -40.80 -62.04 -15.63
CA GLN A 2 -39.75 -61.42 -14.78
C GLN A 2 -39.07 -60.21 -15.46
N LYS A 3 -39.03 -58.97 -14.95
CA LYS A 3 -38.91 -58.44 -13.57
C LYS A 3 -39.29 -56.95 -13.50
N ILE A 4 -39.68 -56.53 -12.29
CA ILE A 4 -39.92 -55.19 -11.75
C ILE A 4 -38.60 -54.42 -11.49
N ARG A 5 -38.62 -53.07 -11.56
CA ARG A 5 -38.03 -52.04 -10.63
C ARG A 5 -37.95 -50.67 -11.36
N SER A 6 -38.72 -49.62 -11.05
CA SER A 6 -38.78 -48.70 -9.88
C SER A 6 -37.59 -47.72 -9.75
N ASN A 7 -37.87 -46.41 -9.91
CA ASN A 7 -37.39 -45.21 -9.15
C ASN A 7 -37.54 -43.96 -10.06
N GLN A 8 -38.52 -43.07 -9.87
CA GLN A 8 -38.64 -41.96 -8.90
C GLN A 8 -37.47 -40.95 -8.88
N ALA A 9 -37.85 -39.71 -9.25
CA ALA A 9 -37.58 -38.41 -8.59
C ALA A 9 -36.40 -37.50 -9.02
N GLN A 10 -36.72 -36.20 -9.00
CA GLN A 10 -35.90 -34.96 -9.08
C GLN A 10 -35.64 -34.45 -10.51
N ASP A 11 -36.36 -33.46 -11.05
CA ASP A 11 -36.76 -32.14 -10.52
C ASP A 11 -35.57 -31.31 -10.04
N GLY A 12 -35.19 -30.29 -10.82
CA GLY A 12 -33.91 -29.61 -10.64
C GLY A 12 -33.67 -28.45 -11.62
N ALA A 13 -34.58 -27.49 -11.57
CA ALA A 13 -34.44 -26.08 -11.95
C ALA A 13 -33.14 -25.61 -12.63
N THR A 14 -33.34 -25.08 -13.84
CA THR A 14 -32.75 -23.85 -14.39
C THR A 14 -31.76 -23.14 -13.45
N ARG A 15 -30.46 -23.40 -13.65
CA ARG A 15 -29.40 -22.54 -13.09
C ARG A 15 -29.45 -21.19 -13.80
N GLN A 16 -30.29 -20.30 -13.29
CA GLN A 16 -30.18 -18.88 -13.56
C GLN A 16 -28.78 -18.43 -13.12
N ASN A 17 -28.03 -17.86 -14.07
CA ASN A 17 -26.92 -16.97 -13.81
C ASN A 17 -27.37 -15.91 -12.78
N ARG A 18 -27.04 -16.11 -11.51
CA ARG A 18 -26.90 -15.01 -10.57
C ARG A 18 -25.64 -14.26 -10.99
N SER A 19 -25.81 -13.28 -11.86
CA SER A 19 -24.94 -12.12 -11.84
C SER A 19 -25.13 -11.47 -10.48
N GLU A 20 -24.20 -11.74 -9.56
CA GLU A 20 -24.04 -10.96 -8.33
C GLU A 20 -23.59 -9.55 -8.74
N SER A 21 -24.53 -8.73 -9.19
CA SER A 21 -24.34 -7.29 -9.26
C SER A 21 -24.33 -6.80 -7.82
N SER A 22 -23.13 -6.63 -7.26
CA SER A 22 -22.98 -5.92 -5.99
C SER A 22 -23.73 -4.58 -6.10
N SER A 23 -24.74 -4.37 -5.26
CA SER A 23 -25.49 -3.11 -5.20
C SER A 23 -24.51 -1.97 -5.00
N LYS A 24 -24.58 -0.96 -5.89
CA LYS A 24 -23.80 0.28 -5.80
C LYS A 24 -23.89 0.95 -4.41
N TYR A 25 -24.96 0.69 -3.66
CA TYR A 25 -25.19 1.18 -2.31
C TYR A 25 -25.50 -0.01 -1.40
N GLU A 26 -24.46 -0.60 -0.80
CA GLU A 26 -24.62 -1.81 0.00
C GLU A 26 -25.53 -1.65 1.20
N ARG A 27 -25.51 -0.48 1.86
CA ARG A 27 -26.34 -0.21 3.05
C ARG A 27 -27.79 0.09 2.69
N LEU A 28 -28.07 0.32 1.41
CA LEU A 28 -29.40 0.61 0.89
C LEU A 28 -30.01 -0.58 0.13
N LYS A 29 -29.36 -1.76 0.16
CA LYS A 29 -29.79 -2.98 -0.56
C LYS A 29 -31.27 -3.34 -0.30
N ASP A 30 -31.73 -3.15 0.94
CA ASP A 30 -33.10 -3.46 1.36
C ASP A 30 -33.98 -2.20 1.60
N ALA A 31 -33.42 -1.01 1.37
CA ALA A 31 -34.12 0.25 1.61
C ALA A 31 -35.00 0.64 0.41
N THR A 32 -36.27 0.96 0.66
CA THR A 32 -37.19 1.44 -0.37
C THR A 32 -37.39 2.95 -0.24
N PHE A 33 -36.90 3.70 -1.23
CA PHE A 33 -37.07 5.15 -1.29
C PHE A 33 -38.15 5.53 -2.31
N PRO A 34 -38.87 6.65 -2.12
CA PRO A 34 -39.73 7.21 -3.15
C PRO A 34 -38.97 7.45 -4.47
N ARG A 35 -39.67 7.33 -5.61
CA ARG A 35 -39.06 7.52 -6.95
C ARG A 35 -38.26 8.83 -7.09
N ALA A 36 -38.75 9.90 -6.47
CA ALA A 36 -38.09 11.21 -6.49
C ALA A 36 -36.67 11.21 -5.86
N ILE A 37 -36.42 10.32 -4.89
CA ILE A 37 -35.11 10.16 -4.25
C ILE A 37 -34.27 9.14 -5.01
N MET A 38 -34.89 8.07 -5.52
CA MET A 38 -34.19 7.04 -6.29
C MET A 38 -33.51 7.57 -7.56
N VAL A 39 -34.03 8.63 -8.17
CA VAL A 39 -33.45 9.27 -9.36
C VAL A 39 -32.24 10.16 -9.05
N LEU A 40 -31.93 10.41 -7.77
CA LEU A 40 -30.83 11.29 -7.33
C LEU A 40 -29.66 10.45 -6.80
N PRO A 41 -28.71 10.00 -7.64
CA PRO A 41 -27.64 9.11 -7.21
C PRO A 41 -26.70 9.75 -6.17
N HIS A 42 -26.51 11.07 -6.21
CA HIS A 42 -25.73 11.79 -5.21
C HIS A 42 -26.41 11.79 -3.83
N VAL A 43 -27.75 11.88 -3.78
CA VAL A 43 -28.52 11.79 -2.53
C VAL A 43 -28.45 10.37 -1.97
N LEU A 44 -28.63 9.35 -2.81
CA LEU A 44 -28.46 7.95 -2.37
C LEU A 44 -27.04 7.68 -1.87
N SER A 45 -26.03 8.23 -2.54
CA SER A 45 -24.64 8.16 -2.07
C SER A 45 -24.49 8.81 -0.71
N LEU A 46 -25.03 10.03 -0.52
CA LEU A 46 -24.96 10.74 0.74
C LEU A 46 -25.70 10.00 1.86
N ILE A 47 -26.89 9.46 1.61
CA ILE A 47 -27.63 8.65 2.59
C ILE A 47 -26.82 7.40 2.94
N ASN A 48 -26.26 6.70 1.95
CA ASN A 48 -25.40 5.55 2.17
C ASN A 48 -24.15 5.91 3.00
N THR A 49 -23.56 7.08 2.76
CA THR A 49 -22.44 7.63 3.56
C THR A 49 -22.87 8.00 4.98
N MET A 50 -24.05 8.58 5.18
CA MET A 50 -24.58 8.94 6.51
C MET A 50 -24.99 7.73 7.34
N LEU A 51 -25.16 6.56 6.72
CA LEU A 51 -25.42 5.28 7.38
C LEU A 51 -24.13 4.52 7.76
N MET A 52 -22.95 5.10 7.51
CA MET A 52 -21.68 4.55 7.96
C MET A 52 -21.57 4.64 9.48
N SER A 53 -20.91 3.65 10.10
CA SER A 53 -20.43 3.82 11.47
C SER A 53 -19.40 4.96 11.53
N PRO A 54 -19.14 5.57 12.70
CA PRO A 54 -18.13 6.61 12.83
C PRO A 54 -16.74 6.18 12.31
N GLU A 55 -16.35 4.93 12.54
CA GLU A 55 -15.08 4.38 12.04
C GLU A 55 -15.07 4.24 10.52
N GLU A 56 -16.15 3.75 9.92
CA GLU A 56 -16.28 3.60 8.47
C GLU A 56 -16.31 4.98 7.78
N ALA A 57 -16.98 5.95 8.40
CA ALA A 57 -17.01 7.33 7.94
C ALA A 57 -15.61 7.95 7.99
N ALA A 58 -14.83 7.73 9.06
CA ALA A 58 -13.45 8.20 9.14
C ALA A 58 -12.56 7.58 8.05
N ILE A 59 -12.71 6.28 7.81
CA ILE A 59 -11.97 5.56 6.76
C ILE A 59 -12.33 6.11 5.37
N GLU A 60 -13.61 6.36 5.10
CA GLU A 60 -14.05 6.90 3.80
C GLU A 60 -13.61 8.36 3.62
N ALA A 61 -13.68 9.17 4.68
CA ALA A 61 -13.19 10.55 4.66
C ALA A 61 -11.69 10.58 4.35
N ALA A 62 -10.92 9.69 4.98
CA ALA A 62 -9.49 9.54 4.74
C ALA A 62 -9.15 9.04 3.33
N ARG A 63 -9.93 8.10 2.80
CA ARG A 63 -9.79 7.60 1.41
C ARG A 63 -10.05 8.70 0.38
N THR A 64 -11.08 9.49 0.61
CA THR A 64 -11.52 10.54 -0.33
C THR A 64 -10.82 11.89 -0.14
N GLY A 65 -10.02 12.05 0.92
CA GLY A 65 -9.26 13.27 1.19
C GLY A 65 -10.09 14.40 1.83
N GLN A 66 -11.25 14.08 2.41
CA GLN A 66 -12.14 15.07 3.02
C GLN A 66 -11.67 15.43 4.45
N SER A 67 -10.61 16.22 4.57
CA SER A 67 -9.99 16.56 5.86
C SER A 67 -10.94 17.20 6.88
N ARG A 68 -11.81 18.12 6.43
CA ARG A 68 -12.81 18.77 7.30
C ARG A 68 -13.80 17.76 7.87
N TRP A 69 -14.33 16.89 7.02
CA TRP A 69 -15.28 15.85 7.45
C TRP A 69 -14.62 14.87 8.42
N LEU A 70 -13.38 14.48 8.14
CA LEU A 70 -12.59 13.64 9.02
C LEU A 70 -12.34 14.29 10.39
N GLY A 71 -11.98 15.59 10.41
CA GLY A 71 -11.79 16.35 11.64
C GLY A 71 -13.06 16.42 12.49
N ASP A 72 -14.21 16.67 11.86
CA ASP A 72 -15.51 16.67 12.54
C ASP A 72 -15.84 15.31 13.16
N ILE A 73 -15.52 14.20 12.47
CA ILE A 73 -15.71 12.84 13.01
C ILE A 73 -14.79 12.60 14.20
N ILE A 74 -13.50 12.89 14.06
CA ILE A 74 -12.49 12.68 15.10
C ILE A 74 -12.84 13.46 16.37
N HIS A 75 -13.26 14.72 16.22
CA HIS A 75 -13.66 15.56 17.35
C HIS A 75 -14.95 15.05 18.01
N ARG A 76 -15.93 14.54 17.24
CA ARG A 76 -17.21 14.07 17.79
C ARG A 76 -17.14 12.69 18.45
N PHE A 77 -16.21 11.85 18.03
CA PHE A 77 -16.11 10.45 18.46
C PHE A 77 -14.75 10.10 19.09
N GLU A 78 -14.14 11.07 19.80
CA GLU A 78 -12.93 10.88 20.62
C GLU A 78 -11.79 10.10 19.93
N GLY A 79 -11.48 10.43 18.67
CA GLY A 79 -10.35 9.82 17.96
C GLY A 79 -10.57 8.39 17.46
N CYS A 80 -11.82 7.95 17.28
CA CYS A 80 -12.10 6.65 16.68
C CYS A 80 -11.47 6.52 15.28
N GLY A 81 -10.89 5.36 14.98
CA GLY A 81 -10.41 5.02 13.64
C GLY A 81 -9.15 5.76 13.14
N ILE A 82 -8.49 6.61 13.95
CA ILE A 82 -7.31 7.40 13.51
C ILE A 82 -6.23 6.54 12.86
N LYS A 83 -5.88 5.40 13.48
CA LYS A 83 -4.81 4.52 12.97
C LYS A 83 -5.13 3.96 11.59
N GLU A 84 -6.35 3.47 11.38
CA GLU A 84 -6.76 2.90 10.09
C GLU A 84 -6.96 4.00 9.04
N ALA A 85 -7.59 5.12 9.42
CA ALA A 85 -7.74 6.29 8.59
C ALA A 85 -6.38 6.79 8.07
N PHE A 86 -5.35 6.82 8.94
CA PHE A 86 -4.00 7.21 8.56
C PHE A 86 -3.38 6.26 7.51
N LEU A 87 -3.51 4.95 7.70
CA LEU A 87 -3.01 3.96 6.73
C LEU A 87 -3.72 4.06 5.38
N ILE A 88 -5.04 4.29 5.40
CA ILE A 88 -5.85 4.42 4.19
C ILE A 88 -5.56 5.73 3.46
N ALA A 89 -5.40 6.84 4.20
CA ALA A 89 -5.00 8.12 3.62
C ALA A 89 -3.64 8.01 2.93
N ALA A 90 -2.67 7.36 3.57
CA ALA A 90 -1.35 7.13 2.99
C ALA A 90 -1.40 6.26 1.73
N GLY A 91 -2.17 5.17 1.77
CA GLY A 91 -2.38 4.29 0.62
C GLY A 91 -3.24 4.88 -0.51
N SER A 92 -3.94 5.99 -0.26
CA SER A 92 -4.75 6.71 -1.26
C SER A 92 -4.11 8.03 -1.72
N GLY A 93 -2.92 8.36 -1.19
CA GLY A 93 -2.15 9.53 -1.60
C GLY A 93 -2.62 10.87 -1.02
N GLN A 94 -3.42 10.84 0.05
CA GLN A 94 -4.04 12.04 0.63
C GLN A 94 -3.10 12.73 1.62
N VAL A 95 -2.07 13.41 1.10
CA VAL A 95 -0.99 14.04 1.91
C VAL A 95 -1.52 14.97 2.99
N VAL A 96 -2.53 15.80 2.68
CA VAL A 96 -3.10 16.75 3.66
C VAL A 96 -3.72 15.99 4.84
N VAL A 97 -4.50 14.95 4.57
CA VAL A 97 -5.09 14.11 5.62
C VAL A 97 -4.03 13.37 6.41
N VAL A 98 -2.98 12.86 5.74
CA VAL A 98 -1.85 12.22 6.41
C VAL A 98 -1.18 13.21 7.37
N ALA A 99 -0.91 14.44 6.93
CA ALA A 99 -0.30 15.48 7.75
C ALA A 99 -1.19 15.85 8.95
N ASP A 100 -2.49 16.06 8.72
CA ASP A 100 -3.44 16.37 9.79
C ASP A 100 -3.48 15.25 10.83
N LEU A 101 -3.61 13.99 10.38
CA LEU A 101 -3.64 12.81 11.26
C LEU A 101 -2.31 12.56 11.98
N TYR A 102 -1.18 12.91 11.35
CA TYR A 102 0.14 12.75 11.93
C TYR A 102 0.31 13.55 13.23
N THR A 103 -0.31 14.74 13.32
CA THR A 103 -0.30 15.55 14.55
C THR A 103 -0.97 14.88 15.74
N TYR A 104 -1.94 13.99 15.50
CA TYR A 104 -2.62 13.23 16.57
C TYR A 104 -1.89 11.96 16.98
N ILE A 105 -1.01 11.47 16.10
CA ILE A 105 -0.27 10.23 16.30
C ILE A 105 1.00 10.46 17.13
N ASP A 106 1.56 11.67 17.05
CA ASP A 106 2.79 12.17 17.71
C ASP A 106 3.82 11.06 18.07
N PRO A 107 4.72 10.70 17.14
CA PRO A 107 5.78 9.72 17.39
C PRO A 107 6.90 10.19 18.35
N ILE A 108 6.84 11.45 18.82
CA ILE A 108 7.88 12.13 19.59
C ILE A 108 7.62 12.10 21.11
N CYS A 109 6.41 11.73 21.56
CA CYS A 109 6.14 11.51 22.98
C CYS A 109 7.21 10.58 23.59
N GLU A 110 7.82 11.03 24.70
CA GLU A 110 8.95 10.38 25.39
C GLU A 110 8.67 8.91 25.78
N ASP A 111 7.38 8.55 25.90
CA ASP A 111 6.91 7.19 26.06
C ASP A 111 6.91 6.46 24.71
N GLU A 112 8.08 5.92 24.35
CA GLU A 112 8.28 5.06 23.17
C GLU A 112 7.23 3.94 23.11
N VAL A 113 6.13 4.14 22.37
CA VAL A 113 5.26 3.02 21.98
C VAL A 113 5.78 2.50 20.63
N PRO A 114 6.31 1.26 20.57
CA PRO A 114 6.78 0.66 19.31
C PRO A 114 5.73 0.66 18.19
N ASP A 115 4.45 0.72 18.56
CA ASP A 115 3.30 0.67 17.68
C ASP A 115 3.18 1.91 16.77
N THR A 116 3.58 3.09 17.24
CA THR A 116 3.42 4.33 16.46
C THR A 116 4.43 4.39 15.32
N ILE A 117 5.68 4.03 15.59
CA ILE A 117 6.73 3.95 14.56
C ILE A 117 6.39 2.83 13.55
N GLU A 118 5.87 1.69 14.01
CA GLU A 118 5.38 0.64 13.12
C GLU A 118 4.21 1.10 12.24
N LEU A 119 3.32 1.94 12.77
CA LEU A 119 2.21 2.53 12.01
C LEU A 119 2.73 3.41 10.88
N VAL A 120 3.75 4.25 11.13
CA VAL A 120 4.38 5.08 10.09
C VAL A 120 5.01 4.20 9.00
N PHE A 121 5.77 3.16 9.35
CA PHE A 121 6.33 2.26 8.33
C PHE A 121 5.26 1.50 7.55
N LYS A 122 4.14 1.11 8.18
CA LYS A 122 2.98 0.55 7.47
C LYS A 122 2.39 1.57 6.48
N ALA A 123 2.26 2.84 6.87
CA ALA A 123 1.79 3.91 6.01
C ALA A 123 2.72 4.12 4.80
N VAL A 124 4.03 4.19 5.03
CA VAL A 124 5.03 4.30 3.95
C VAL A 124 4.93 3.11 2.98
N ARG A 125 4.77 1.87 3.48
CA ARG A 125 4.58 0.68 2.63
C ARG A 125 3.31 0.75 1.78
N ARG A 126 2.20 1.28 2.32
CA ARG A 126 0.94 1.47 1.60
C ARG A 126 1.09 2.56 0.54
N ALA A 127 1.70 3.68 0.87
CA ALA A 127 1.97 4.77 -0.05
C ALA A 127 2.89 4.33 -1.21
N ALA A 128 3.94 3.55 -0.91
CA ALA A 128 4.85 3.00 -1.92
C ALA A 128 4.15 2.04 -2.88
N ARG A 129 3.24 1.20 -2.38
CA ARG A 129 2.42 0.34 -3.23
C ARG A 129 1.41 1.12 -4.09
N GLY A 130 0.96 2.28 -3.61
CA GLY A 130 0.02 3.15 -4.33
C GLY A 130 0.68 4.18 -5.25
N GLY A 131 2.01 4.28 -5.29
CA GLY A 131 2.71 5.27 -6.12
C GLY A 131 2.62 6.69 -5.58
N HIS A 132 2.52 6.86 -4.27
CA HIS A 132 2.26 8.17 -3.64
C HIS A 132 3.52 8.81 -3.05
N SER A 133 4.41 9.27 -3.93
CA SER A 133 5.75 9.82 -3.58
C SER A 133 5.68 10.97 -2.57
N LYS A 134 4.73 11.91 -2.73
CA LYS A 134 4.56 13.04 -1.80
C LYS A 134 4.24 12.62 -0.37
N VAL A 135 3.51 11.51 -0.18
CA VAL A 135 3.24 10.98 1.16
C VAL A 135 4.52 10.41 1.77
N ILE A 136 5.33 9.71 0.97
CA ILE A 136 6.60 9.14 1.43
C ILE A 136 7.59 10.25 1.77
N GLU A 137 7.68 11.28 0.93
CA GLU A 137 8.50 12.47 1.17
C GLU A 137 8.11 13.16 2.48
N PHE A 138 6.80 13.31 2.75
CA PHE A 138 6.32 13.87 4.01
C PHE A 138 6.69 12.98 5.21
N LEU A 139 6.38 11.69 5.16
CA LEU A 139 6.59 10.76 6.28
C LEU A 139 8.06 10.44 6.56
N LEU A 140 8.94 10.62 5.57
CA LEU A 140 10.39 10.46 5.70
C LEU A 140 11.12 11.81 5.62
N SER A 141 10.41 12.92 5.85
CA SER A 141 10.99 14.26 5.80
C SER A 141 12.08 14.45 6.85
N ASP A 142 13.03 15.32 6.52
CA ASP A 142 14.22 15.65 7.31
C ASP A 142 13.90 16.26 8.68
N GLU A 143 12.72 16.83 8.84
CA GLU A 143 12.28 17.50 10.08
C GLU A 143 11.84 16.50 11.16
N ASP A 144 11.51 15.26 10.78
CA ASP A 144 11.02 14.25 11.72
C ASP A 144 12.15 13.34 12.21
N ASP A 145 12.45 13.43 13.51
CA ASP A 145 13.46 12.67 14.27
C ASP A 145 13.26 11.14 14.28
N LEU A 146 12.27 10.62 13.54
CA LEU A 146 11.92 9.20 13.42
C LEU A 146 13.12 8.31 13.11
N LEU A 147 14.02 8.78 12.25
CA LEU A 147 15.24 8.06 11.85
C LEU A 147 16.49 8.49 12.64
N PHE A 148 16.37 9.40 13.61
CA PHE A 148 17.47 9.80 14.48
C PHE A 148 17.58 8.96 15.78
N LYS A 149 16.59 8.13 16.09
CA LYS A 149 16.55 7.27 17.30
C LYS A 149 17.66 6.19 17.35
N PRO A 150 18.08 5.70 18.53
CA PRO A 150 19.23 4.80 18.71
C PRO A 150 19.15 3.40 18.04
N ASN A 151 18.06 3.05 17.36
CA ASN A 151 17.86 1.77 16.65
C ASN A 151 17.70 1.91 15.13
N ARG A 152 18.30 2.95 14.52
CA ARG A 152 18.15 3.33 13.10
C ARG A 152 18.20 2.15 12.12
N GLY A 153 19.15 1.22 12.29
CA GLY A 153 19.31 0.09 11.36
C GLY A 153 18.15 -0.90 11.36
N ALA A 154 17.57 -1.14 12.53
CA ALA A 154 16.39 -2.00 12.65
C ALA A 154 15.15 -1.32 12.04
N LEU A 155 15.06 0.01 12.18
CA LEU A 155 13.99 0.82 11.59
C LEU A 155 14.12 0.89 10.06
N LEU A 156 15.33 1.09 9.54
CA LEU A 156 15.59 1.13 8.09
C LEU A 156 15.29 -0.20 7.40
N ARG A 157 15.46 -1.35 8.08
CA ARG A 157 15.01 -2.65 7.56
C ARG A 157 13.49 -2.69 7.33
N LYS A 158 12.70 -1.92 8.08
CA LYS A 158 11.25 -1.84 7.89
C LYS A 158 10.86 -1.06 6.64
N LEU A 159 11.79 -0.31 6.02
CA LEU A 159 11.59 0.35 4.73
C LEU A 159 11.86 -0.55 3.53
N THR A 160 12.57 -1.68 3.69
CA THR A 160 12.85 -2.62 2.59
C THR A 160 11.59 -3.04 1.84
N PRO A 161 10.47 -3.44 2.50
CA PRO A 161 9.26 -3.81 1.78
C PRO A 161 8.59 -2.63 1.04
N ALA A 162 8.81 -1.38 1.47
CA ALA A 162 8.31 -0.22 0.74
C ALA A 162 9.10 -0.01 -0.55
N LEU A 163 10.43 -0.15 -0.51
CA LEU A 163 11.29 -0.12 -1.70
C LEU A 163 10.95 -1.27 -2.66
N GLU A 164 10.73 -2.47 -2.14
CA GLU A 164 10.31 -3.64 -2.92
C GLU A 164 8.96 -3.42 -3.60
N ASN A 165 7.95 -2.90 -2.88
CA ASN A 165 6.66 -2.55 -3.47
C ASN A 165 6.82 -1.51 -4.59
N ALA A 166 7.58 -0.43 -4.35
CA ALA A 166 7.81 0.60 -5.36
C ALA A 166 8.51 0.04 -6.60
N ALA A 167 9.49 -0.85 -6.43
CA ALA A 167 10.19 -1.49 -7.53
C ALA A 167 9.32 -2.50 -8.29
N ALA A 168 8.47 -3.26 -7.59
CA ALA A 168 7.54 -4.22 -8.18
C ALA A 168 6.43 -3.56 -9.01
N GLU A 169 6.02 -2.35 -8.62
CA GLU A 169 4.98 -1.58 -9.30
C GLU A 169 5.55 -0.56 -10.31
N GLY A 170 6.89 -0.43 -10.39
CA GLY A 170 7.57 0.43 -11.37
C GLY A 170 7.63 1.92 -11.01
N TYR A 171 7.44 2.29 -9.74
CA TYR A 171 7.48 3.68 -9.30
C TYR A 171 8.92 4.19 -9.13
N LEU A 172 9.56 4.53 -10.25
CA LEU A 172 10.96 4.98 -10.32
C LEU A 172 11.26 6.20 -9.43
N ASP A 173 10.33 7.15 -9.34
CA ASP A 173 10.46 8.35 -8.52
C ASP A 173 10.57 8.02 -7.03
N ILE A 174 9.75 7.08 -6.54
CA ILE A 174 9.82 6.57 -5.16
C ILE A 174 11.13 5.84 -4.91
N VAL A 175 11.53 4.95 -5.84
CA VAL A 175 12.79 4.20 -5.73
C VAL A 175 13.98 5.17 -5.67
N LYS A 176 14.02 6.18 -6.55
CA LYS A 176 15.04 7.23 -6.55
C LYS A 176 15.05 8.00 -5.24
N PHE A 177 13.89 8.44 -4.76
CA PHE A 177 13.79 9.17 -3.51
C PHE A 177 14.34 8.34 -2.35
N MET A 178 13.86 7.11 -2.15
CA MET A 178 14.25 6.27 -1.03
C MET A 178 15.76 5.93 -1.02
N ILE A 179 16.35 5.65 -2.19
CA ILE A 179 17.78 5.35 -2.32
C ILE A 179 18.63 6.61 -2.10
N THR A 180 18.27 7.72 -2.74
CA THR A 180 19.03 8.98 -2.64
C THR A 180 18.94 9.56 -1.23
N HIS A 181 17.73 9.62 -0.68
CA HIS A 181 17.50 10.06 0.69
C HIS A 181 18.26 9.18 1.68
N GLY A 182 18.26 7.85 1.48
CA GLY A 182 19.03 6.95 2.33
C GLY A 182 20.55 7.15 2.24
N SER A 183 21.07 7.44 1.05
CA SER A 183 22.49 7.73 0.81
C SER A 183 22.92 9.06 1.46
N LEU A 184 22.14 10.14 1.25
CA LEU A 184 22.40 11.47 1.83
C LEU A 184 22.46 11.45 3.35
N LYS A 185 21.64 10.60 3.99
CA LYS A 185 21.61 10.45 5.45
C LYS A 185 22.69 9.52 6.00
N ASN A 186 23.62 9.08 5.15
CA ASN A 186 24.74 8.21 5.48
C ASN A 186 24.28 6.91 6.16
N TYR A 187 23.16 6.34 5.71
CA TYR A 187 22.68 5.03 6.14
C TYR A 187 23.48 3.89 5.50
N LYS A 188 24.71 4.14 5.06
CA LYS A 188 25.53 3.25 4.23
C LYS A 188 25.61 1.83 4.80
N TRP A 189 25.64 1.68 6.13
CA TRP A 189 25.64 0.39 6.82
C TRP A 189 24.28 -0.36 6.79
N ALA A 190 23.15 0.34 6.72
CA ALA A 190 21.82 -0.23 6.52
C ALA A 190 21.59 -0.57 5.04
N CYS A 191 22.12 0.26 4.14
CA CYS A 191 22.15 0.03 2.68
C CYS A 191 22.99 -1.20 2.31
N MET A 192 24.13 -1.44 2.98
CA MET A 192 24.91 -2.69 2.87
C MET A 192 24.10 -3.94 3.22
N ARG A 193 23.04 -3.79 4.05
CA ARG A 193 22.12 -4.88 4.40
C ARG A 193 20.92 -5.00 3.46
N TRP A 194 20.74 -4.08 2.50
CA TRP A 194 19.75 -4.19 1.43
C TRP A 194 20.10 -5.27 0.40
N GLY A 195 21.25 -5.96 0.52
CA GLY A 195 21.54 -7.20 -0.22
C GLY A 195 20.66 -8.40 0.12
N ARG A 196 19.69 -8.23 1.03
CA ARG A 196 18.57 -9.17 1.21
C ARG A 196 17.26 -8.71 0.55
N GLY A 197 17.19 -7.45 0.13
CA GLY A 197 16.00 -6.91 -0.51
C GLY A 197 15.91 -7.36 -1.96
N ASP A 198 14.72 -7.72 -2.39
CA ASP A 198 14.46 -8.25 -3.73
C ASP A 198 14.00 -7.16 -4.71
N ALA A 199 14.23 -5.88 -4.40
CA ALA A 199 13.79 -4.74 -5.23
C ALA A 199 14.25 -4.86 -6.70
N LEU A 200 15.53 -5.18 -6.95
CA LEU A 200 16.04 -5.42 -8.30
C LEU A 200 15.36 -6.63 -8.96
N ALA A 201 15.18 -7.72 -8.23
CA ALA A 201 14.53 -8.92 -8.75
C ALA A 201 13.07 -8.67 -9.12
N LEU A 202 12.33 -7.92 -8.29
CA LEU A 202 10.95 -7.54 -8.52
C LEU A 202 10.82 -6.61 -9.74
N ALA A 203 11.69 -5.60 -9.85
CA ALA A 203 11.71 -4.73 -11.02
C ALA A 203 11.97 -5.52 -12.32
N ILE A 204 12.90 -6.47 -12.31
CA ILE A 204 13.17 -7.36 -13.45
C ILE A 204 11.95 -8.25 -13.75
N TYR A 205 11.40 -8.91 -12.73
CA TYR A 205 10.27 -9.84 -12.87
C TYR A 205 9.04 -9.16 -13.48
N HIS A 206 8.76 -7.92 -13.04
CA HIS A 206 7.66 -7.10 -13.53
C HIS A 206 8.00 -6.25 -14.76
N LYS A 207 9.24 -6.35 -15.29
CA LYS A 207 9.71 -5.70 -16.53
C LYS A 207 9.71 -4.17 -16.47
N HIS A 208 10.15 -3.61 -15.35
CA HIS A 208 10.32 -2.17 -15.15
C HIS A 208 11.75 -1.75 -15.47
N ASP A 209 12.08 -1.68 -16.76
CA ASP A 209 13.44 -1.44 -17.26
C ASP A 209 14.06 -0.13 -16.72
N ASP A 210 13.26 0.92 -16.56
CA ASP A 210 13.69 2.21 -16.02
C ASP A 210 14.13 2.13 -14.56
N VAL A 211 13.42 1.35 -13.75
CA VAL A 211 13.80 1.02 -12.37
C VAL A 211 15.04 0.14 -12.37
N VAL A 212 15.12 -0.87 -13.24
CA VAL A 212 16.27 -1.77 -13.34
C VAL A 212 17.54 -0.99 -13.70
N GLU A 213 17.50 -0.11 -14.71
CA GLU A 213 18.63 0.73 -15.10
C GLU A 213 19.09 1.64 -13.95
N PHE A 214 18.14 2.25 -13.23
CA PHE A 214 18.49 3.06 -12.07
C PHE A 214 19.15 2.22 -10.96
N LEU A 215 18.59 1.06 -10.63
CA LEU A 215 19.15 0.16 -9.61
C LEU A 215 20.55 -0.34 -9.99
N PHE A 216 20.81 -0.62 -11.27
CA PHE A 216 22.17 -0.93 -11.75
C PHE A 216 23.12 0.27 -11.65
N SER A 217 22.64 1.50 -11.92
CA SER A 217 23.48 2.70 -11.86
C SER A 217 24.03 2.99 -10.46
N VAL A 218 23.34 2.52 -9.41
CA VAL A 218 23.74 2.69 -8.01
C VAL A 218 24.40 1.42 -7.43
N PHE A 219 24.70 0.41 -8.25
CA PHE A 219 25.17 -0.90 -7.78
C PHE A 219 26.49 -0.84 -6.98
N GLU A 220 27.39 0.10 -7.31
CA GLU A 220 28.67 0.26 -6.61
C GLU A 220 28.48 0.65 -5.13
N ASP A 221 27.43 1.42 -4.83
CA ASP A 221 27.08 1.83 -3.46
C ASP A 221 26.09 0.87 -2.79
N PHE A 222 25.33 0.09 -3.58
CA PHE A 222 24.25 -0.77 -3.12
C PHE A 222 24.39 -2.19 -3.67
N HIS A 223 24.80 -3.12 -2.81
CA HIS A 223 24.84 -4.54 -3.16
C HIS A 223 23.43 -5.14 -3.13
N TRP A 224 22.83 -5.36 -4.30
CA TRP A 224 21.52 -6.03 -4.45
C TRP A 224 21.62 -7.55 -4.32
N ASN A 225 20.49 -8.21 -4.07
CA ASN A 225 20.39 -9.66 -4.12
C ASN A 225 20.47 -10.18 -5.57
N LEU A 226 21.70 -10.31 -6.09
CA LEU A 226 21.96 -10.74 -7.46
C LEU A 226 21.45 -12.16 -7.76
N LYS A 227 21.39 -13.05 -6.75
CA LYS A 227 20.84 -14.39 -6.92
C LYS A 227 19.36 -14.33 -7.28
N SER A 228 18.56 -13.59 -6.51
CA SER A 228 17.14 -13.38 -6.82
C SER A 228 16.96 -12.65 -8.16
N ALA A 229 17.80 -11.64 -8.44
CA ALA A 229 17.77 -10.91 -9.69
C ALA A 229 18.03 -11.80 -10.91
N LEU A 230 19.00 -12.72 -10.83
CA LEU A 230 19.27 -13.70 -11.88
C LEU A 230 18.10 -14.65 -12.10
N ILE A 231 17.50 -15.16 -11.02
CA ILE A 231 16.32 -16.01 -11.10
C ILE A 231 15.18 -15.26 -11.80
N ALA A 232 14.92 -14.01 -11.41
CA ALA A 232 13.91 -13.17 -12.05
C ALA A 232 14.21 -12.93 -13.53
N ALA A 233 15.47 -12.63 -13.88
CA ALA A 233 15.89 -12.39 -15.26
C ALA A 233 15.71 -13.62 -16.16
N VAL A 234 15.95 -14.83 -15.62
CA VAL A 234 15.70 -16.10 -16.33
C VAL A 234 14.20 -16.28 -16.58
N HIS A 235 13.34 -16.03 -15.58
CA HIS A 235 11.89 -16.11 -15.74
C HIS A 235 11.35 -15.06 -16.72
N ALA A 236 11.97 -13.88 -16.76
CA ALA A 236 11.60 -12.79 -17.67
C ALA A 236 12.19 -12.96 -19.09
N GLU A 237 13.00 -14.01 -19.33
CA GLU A 237 13.75 -14.25 -20.58
C GLU A 237 14.66 -13.10 -21.03
N GLY A 238 15.09 -12.25 -20.08
CA GLY A 238 15.88 -11.04 -20.33
C GLY A 238 17.36 -11.31 -20.50
N LYS A 239 17.78 -11.79 -21.69
CA LYS A 239 19.18 -12.17 -21.99
C LYS A 239 20.21 -11.06 -21.70
N ASP A 240 19.85 -9.81 -21.99
CA ASP A 240 20.74 -8.67 -21.77
C ASP A 240 20.95 -8.39 -20.28
N ILE A 241 19.88 -8.49 -19.48
CA ILE A 241 19.93 -8.35 -18.02
C ILE A 241 20.77 -9.48 -17.41
N ILE A 242 20.58 -10.72 -17.89
CA ILE A 242 21.38 -11.88 -17.44
C ILE A 242 22.86 -11.61 -17.68
N LYS A 243 23.24 -11.17 -18.89
CA LYS A 243 24.63 -10.86 -19.25
C LYS A 243 25.21 -9.78 -18.33
N ARG A 244 24.45 -8.71 -18.07
CA ARG A 244 24.87 -7.61 -17.20
C ARG A 244 25.04 -8.05 -15.75
N ILE A 245 24.17 -8.91 -15.22
CA ILE A 245 24.32 -9.49 -13.87
C ILE A 245 25.60 -10.35 -13.80
N TYR A 246 25.93 -11.10 -14.84
CA TYR A 246 27.18 -11.88 -14.90
C TYR A 246 28.43 -11.00 -14.93
N GLU A 247 28.42 -9.90 -15.69
CA GLU A 247 29.53 -8.94 -15.74
C GLU A 247 29.77 -8.29 -14.36
N LEU A 248 28.73 -8.14 -13.54
CA LEU A 248 28.80 -7.61 -12.17
C LEU A 248 29.14 -8.68 -11.11
N TYR A 249 29.31 -9.95 -11.51
CA TYR A 249 29.71 -11.06 -10.66
C TYR A 249 31.21 -11.35 -10.89
N PRO A 250 32.16 -10.61 -10.28
CA PRO A 250 33.55 -11.02 -10.35
C PRO A 250 33.70 -12.30 -9.52
N THR A 251 34.07 -13.39 -10.18
CA THR A 251 34.63 -14.58 -9.55
C THR A 251 35.89 -14.26 -8.76
#